data_AF-A0AAW3J0A1-F1
#
_entry.id   AF-A0AAW3J0A1-F1
#
_cell.length_a   1.000
_cell.length_b   1.000
_cell.length_c   1.000
_cell.angle_alpha   90.00
_cell.angle_beta   90.00
_cell.angle_gamma   90.00
#
_symmetry.space_group_name_H-M   'P 1'
#
loop_
_entity.id
_entity.type
_entity.pdbx_description
1 polymer ?
#
loop_
_entity_poly.entity_id
_entity_poly.type
_entity_poly.pdbx_seq_one_letter_code
_entity_poly.pdbx_strand_id
1 'polypeptide(L)'
;MKQLKVLPLVAIISGLMVGCGGGGGGGGSSTPRTTFTFTFAAPNVISETNAQKDSCTIYDRRVDGNGIEQVLTYQPAVSAQLTGGKVVGFYSDKNGVRQGDFIYPSGTTLKFVLEDIPEGGYFTYQLLDASGTVFTANSFSRDFLKDNNLRNSTFSMNREAVSTCNKNGNFRKATRTDLKYEATEAGGLEYNFISQVAKESKPTYSIDSLDVRAVGSKLESTVVLQYADTAKTELHQYGIRDWSSASPLPLVGMNGSSPILNPTSFKYDSLDISVLVGDYNYEVAELPMSTTKFYHPLEPKTETWTYSVSAEKPINGWTVALNQKMYQDANWDISIDPSAYYNLNALPASHVVRGSTIDTGFDFNEQDKGFSRVAYRAESNSGALHRVTHKIFTVLESDIVVPELFYYTFDDNVKQDLKVSSTSDYSQSVVVESADANLNSYDFVSLFSHGDVTDLKVDYDGLVISEVDSEKVNTNAQKSDFMVLVK
;
A
#
# COMPACT_ATOMS: atom_id res chain seq x y z
N MET A 1 19.58 4.27 -12.59
CA MET A 1 18.88 4.86 -11.43
C MET A 1 17.53 5.39 -11.89
N LYS A 2 16.48 4.58 -11.72
CA LYS A 2 15.09 5.01 -11.60
C LYS A 2 14.47 4.05 -10.59
N GLN A 3 14.19 4.52 -9.37
CA GLN A 3 13.44 3.74 -8.40
C GLN A 3 11.98 4.16 -8.51
N LEU A 4 11.15 3.29 -9.07
CA LEU A 4 9.72 3.28 -8.79
C LEU A 4 9.52 2.22 -7.69
N LYS A 5 9.58 2.65 -6.42
CA LYS A 5 9.12 1.84 -5.29
C LYS A 5 7.58 1.82 -5.37
N VAL A 6 7.01 0.74 -5.93
CA VAL A 6 5.56 0.56 -6.11
C VAL A 6 4.93 -0.01 -4.82
N LEU A 7 3.63 0.24 -4.64
CA LEU A 7 3.00 0.42 -3.32
C LEU A 7 1.87 -0.61 -3.00
N PRO A 8 1.56 -0.86 -1.70
CA PRO A 8 1.03 -2.17 -1.22
C PRO A 8 -0.43 -2.33 -0.65
N LEU A 9 -0.81 -3.60 -0.33
CA LEU A 9 -1.74 -4.16 0.74
C LEU A 9 -3.08 -4.89 0.31
N VAL A 10 -3.47 -6.00 1.02
CA VAL A 10 -4.71 -6.88 0.97
C VAL A 10 -4.72 -7.85 2.19
N ALA A 11 -5.80 -8.39 2.81
CA ALA A 11 -7.28 -8.27 2.70
C ALA A 11 -8.05 -8.72 4.00
N ILE A 12 -9.31 -8.23 4.14
CA ILE A 12 -10.57 -8.76 4.76
C ILE A 12 -10.55 -10.04 5.65
N ILE A 13 -11.31 -10.02 6.76
CA ILE A 13 -11.84 -11.22 7.45
C ILE A 13 -13.34 -11.42 7.11
N SER A 14 -13.72 -12.62 6.67
CA SER A 14 -15.12 -13.01 6.42
C SER A 14 -15.69 -13.92 7.53
N GLY A 15 -17.01 -13.85 7.75
CA GLY A 15 -17.68 -14.49 8.89
C GLY A 15 -19.18 -14.75 8.70
N LEU A 16 -19.50 -15.55 7.67
CA LEU A 16 -20.73 -16.35 7.44
C LEU A 16 -22.04 -16.06 8.21
N MET A 17 -23.12 -15.93 7.43
CA MET A 17 -24.52 -16.07 7.88
C MET A 17 -24.81 -17.42 8.56
N VAL A 18 -25.60 -17.40 9.64
CA VAL A 18 -26.37 -18.59 10.10
C VAL A 18 -27.74 -18.18 10.65
N GLY A 19 -28.80 -18.81 10.12
CA GLY A 19 -29.94 -19.24 10.94
C GLY A 19 -31.15 -18.31 11.08
N CYS A 20 -32.15 -18.50 10.20
CA CYS A 20 -33.54 -18.22 10.56
C CYS A 20 -34.04 -19.32 11.52
N GLY A 21 -34.52 -18.95 12.71
CA GLY A 21 -35.06 -19.87 13.70
C GLY A 21 -35.60 -19.13 14.92
N GLY A 22 -36.93 -19.07 15.07
CA GLY A 22 -37.58 -18.25 16.10
C GLY A 22 -37.55 -18.83 17.51
N GLY A 23 -37.51 -17.95 18.52
CA GLY A 23 -37.65 -18.28 19.93
C GLY A 23 -37.56 -17.01 20.77
N GLY A 24 -38.62 -16.70 21.54
CA GLY A 24 -38.72 -15.42 22.24
C GLY A 24 -37.83 -15.31 23.48
N GLY A 25 -37.42 -14.09 23.80
CA GLY A 25 -36.70 -13.76 25.04
C GLY A 25 -36.25 -12.31 25.05
N GLY A 26 -36.90 -11.47 25.84
CA GLY A 26 -36.53 -10.06 25.96
C GLY A 26 -35.17 -9.90 26.65
N GLY A 27 -34.20 -9.35 25.93
CA GLY A 27 -32.91 -8.93 26.45
C GLY A 27 -32.44 -7.73 25.65
N GLY A 28 -31.98 -6.67 26.33
CA GLY A 28 -31.56 -5.44 25.68
C GLY A 28 -30.37 -5.67 24.74
N SER A 29 -30.63 -5.71 23.44
CA SER A 29 -29.58 -5.76 22.42
C SER A 29 -28.84 -4.42 22.41
N SER A 30 -27.75 -4.32 23.17
CA SER A 30 -26.76 -3.28 22.94
C SER A 30 -26.20 -3.49 21.53
N THR A 31 -26.47 -2.55 20.62
CA THR A 31 -25.88 -2.54 19.28
C THR A 31 -24.38 -2.81 19.37
N PRO A 32 -23.81 -3.76 18.58
CA PRO A 32 -22.38 -4.01 18.59
C PRO A 32 -21.57 -2.72 18.39
N ARG A 33 -20.47 -2.57 19.12
CA ARG A 33 -19.60 -1.39 19.08
C ARG A 33 -18.18 -1.80 18.74
N THR A 34 -17.61 -1.15 17.73
CA THR A 34 -16.34 -1.50 17.13
C THR A 34 -15.26 -0.52 17.56
N THR A 35 -14.54 -0.88 18.61
CA THR A 35 -13.41 -0.09 19.11
C THR A 35 -12.18 -0.25 18.23
N PHE A 36 -11.66 0.87 17.75
CA PHE A 36 -10.35 1.02 17.11
C PHE A 36 -9.31 1.39 18.17
N THR A 37 -8.09 0.87 18.02
CA THR A 37 -6.95 1.14 18.91
C THR A 37 -5.75 1.56 18.05
N PHE A 38 -5.42 2.84 18.07
CA PHE A 38 -4.23 3.38 17.43
C PHE A 38 -3.10 3.47 18.45
N THR A 39 -1.97 2.85 18.12
CA THR A 39 -0.69 3.00 18.84
C THR A 39 0.23 3.94 18.07
N PHE A 40 1.27 4.45 18.73
CA PHE A 40 2.23 5.34 18.09
C PHE A 40 3.69 4.92 18.33
N ALA A 41 4.55 5.18 17.35
CA ALA A 41 5.98 4.90 17.43
C ALA A 41 6.82 6.03 16.81
N ALA A 42 7.98 6.31 17.39
CA ALA A 42 8.94 7.28 16.87
C ALA A 42 9.90 6.62 15.87
N PRO A 43 10.13 7.21 14.68
CA PRO A 43 11.12 6.71 13.73
C PRO A 43 12.54 6.99 14.23
N ASN A 44 13.46 6.08 13.93
CA ASN A 44 14.89 6.25 14.17
C ASN A 44 15.70 5.61 13.04
N VAL A 45 16.53 6.40 12.38
CA VAL A 45 17.42 5.93 11.30
C VAL A 45 18.79 5.63 11.88
N ILE A 46 19.24 4.39 11.72
CA ILE A 46 20.53 3.91 12.23
C ILE A 46 21.26 3.11 11.14
N SER A 47 22.58 2.91 11.29
CA SER A 47 23.32 2.03 10.38
C SER A 47 22.79 0.60 10.44
N GLU A 48 22.80 -0.11 9.30
CA GLU A 48 22.29 -1.48 9.27
C GLU A 48 23.05 -2.40 10.25
N THR A 49 24.36 -2.24 10.38
CA THR A 49 25.18 -3.01 11.32
C THR A 49 24.71 -2.86 12.78
N ASN A 50 24.27 -1.68 13.18
CA ASN A 50 23.74 -1.45 14.53
C ASN A 50 22.35 -2.09 14.68
N ALA A 51 21.48 -1.94 13.68
CA ALA A 51 20.16 -2.58 13.68
C ALA A 51 20.26 -4.12 13.77
N GLN A 52 21.18 -4.73 13.01
CA GLN A 52 21.45 -6.17 13.07
C GLN A 52 21.96 -6.59 14.46
N LYS A 53 22.95 -5.86 15.01
CA LYS A 53 23.52 -6.12 16.34
C LYS A 53 22.46 -6.08 17.45
N ASP A 54 21.58 -5.07 17.42
CA ASP A 54 20.56 -4.87 18.45
C ASP A 54 19.27 -5.67 18.16
N SER A 55 19.22 -6.36 17.01
CA SER A 55 18.06 -7.11 16.49
C SER A 55 16.81 -6.24 16.31
N CYS A 56 17.01 -5.02 15.81
CA CYS A 56 15.95 -4.09 15.47
C CYS A 56 15.17 -4.55 14.24
N THR A 57 13.86 -4.33 14.26
CA THR A 57 12.99 -4.51 13.09
C THR A 57 13.33 -3.45 12.04
N ILE A 58 13.46 -3.88 10.79
CA ILE A 58 13.73 -3.02 9.63
C ILE A 58 12.41 -2.71 8.93
N TYR A 59 12.19 -1.43 8.62
CA TYR A 59 10.95 -0.91 8.02
C TYR A 59 11.19 -0.37 6.61
N ASP A 60 12.34 0.26 6.37
CA ASP A 60 12.83 0.69 5.06
C ASP A 60 14.37 0.70 5.06
N ARG A 61 14.97 0.62 3.88
CA ARG A 61 16.43 0.59 3.66
C ARG A 61 16.85 1.76 2.78
N ARG A 62 17.89 2.48 3.18
CA ARG A 62 18.35 3.73 2.57
C ARG A 62 19.87 3.76 2.55
N VAL A 63 20.45 4.30 1.48
CA VAL A 63 21.88 4.60 1.41
C VAL A 63 22.06 6.08 1.71
N ASP A 64 22.95 6.44 2.62
CA ASP A 64 23.23 7.85 2.94
C ASP A 64 24.12 8.54 1.89
N GLY A 65 24.29 9.86 2.04
CA GLY A 65 25.12 10.65 1.12
C GLY A 65 26.62 10.28 1.09
N ASN A 66 27.07 9.39 1.98
CA ASN A 66 28.44 8.86 2.03
C ASN A 66 28.52 7.40 1.52
N GLY A 67 27.41 6.80 1.09
CA GLY A 67 27.36 5.41 0.65
C GLY A 67 27.22 4.39 1.79
N ILE A 68 26.81 4.80 2.99
CA ILE A 68 26.62 3.90 4.14
C ILE A 68 25.18 3.38 4.14
N GLU A 69 25.03 2.05 4.27
CA GLU A 69 23.72 1.40 4.44
C GLU A 69 23.10 1.76 5.80
N GLN A 70 21.93 2.41 5.72
CA GLN A 70 21.09 2.81 6.84
C GLN A 70 19.73 2.14 6.76
N VAL A 71 19.10 1.96 7.91
CA VAL A 71 17.76 1.39 8.02
C VAL A 71 16.86 2.25 8.89
N LEU A 72 15.61 2.36 8.47
CA LEU A 72 14.55 2.90 9.29
C LEU A 72 14.12 1.84 10.30
N THR A 73 14.20 2.21 11.57
CA THR A 73 13.66 1.45 12.70
C THR A 73 12.60 2.27 13.41
N TYR A 74 11.74 1.62 14.18
CA TYR A 74 10.74 2.30 15.02
C TYR A 74 10.89 1.90 16.48
N GLN A 75 10.58 2.86 17.36
CA GLN A 75 10.58 2.71 18.82
C GLN A 75 9.17 2.99 19.37
N PRO A 76 8.62 2.16 20.26
CA PRO A 76 7.33 2.44 20.88
C PRO A 76 7.35 3.80 21.59
N ALA A 77 6.34 4.63 21.35
CA ALA A 77 6.21 5.87 22.09
C ALA A 77 5.92 5.59 23.57
N VAL A 78 6.45 6.43 24.46
CA VAL A 78 6.18 6.35 25.91
C VAL A 78 5.05 7.30 26.29
N SER A 79 4.32 7.01 27.38
CA SER A 79 3.15 7.81 27.78
C SER A 79 3.44 9.31 28.01
N ALA A 80 4.68 9.67 28.39
CA ALA A 80 5.09 11.06 28.52
C ALA A 80 5.11 11.84 27.17
N GLN A 81 5.23 11.14 26.04
CA GLN A 81 5.13 11.72 24.70
C GLN A 81 3.67 11.84 24.21
N LEU A 82 2.75 11.08 24.81
CA LEU A 82 1.35 10.90 24.40
C LEU A 82 0.36 11.56 25.39
N THR A 83 0.67 12.78 25.82
CA THR A 83 -0.21 13.56 26.69
C THR A 83 -1.31 14.27 25.89
N GLY A 84 -2.45 14.57 26.53
CA GLY A 84 -3.61 15.16 25.83
C GLY A 84 -3.38 16.55 25.21
N GLY A 85 -2.34 17.27 25.62
CA GLY A 85 -1.90 18.51 24.97
C GLY A 85 -1.01 18.29 23.74
N LYS A 86 -0.65 17.04 23.42
CA LYS A 86 0.26 16.67 22.33
C LYS A 86 -0.35 15.66 21.35
N VAL A 87 -1.29 14.84 21.78
CA VAL A 87 -2.11 13.99 20.93
C VAL A 87 -3.57 14.12 21.34
N VAL A 88 -4.42 14.42 20.37
CA VAL A 88 -5.87 14.59 20.55
C VAL A 88 -6.61 13.93 19.40
N GLY A 89 -7.67 13.19 19.71
CA GLY A 89 -8.66 12.68 18.76
C GLY A 89 -10.02 13.35 18.97
N PHE A 90 -10.86 13.37 17.94
CA PHE A 90 -12.25 13.83 18.01
C PHE A 90 -13.05 13.31 16.82
N TYR A 91 -14.37 13.38 16.92
CA TYR A 91 -15.28 13.12 15.81
C TYR A 91 -15.71 14.42 15.14
N SER A 92 -16.06 14.37 13.86
CA SER A 92 -16.74 15.44 13.14
C SER A 92 -17.97 14.92 12.39
N ASP A 93 -18.94 15.79 12.14
CA ASP A 93 -20.08 15.47 11.28
C ASP A 93 -19.75 15.57 9.78
N LYS A 94 -20.74 15.26 8.94
CA LYS A 94 -20.64 15.36 7.47
C LYS A 94 -20.38 16.77 6.91
N ASN A 95 -20.43 17.82 7.74
CA ASN A 95 -20.08 19.18 7.37
C ASN A 95 -18.70 19.57 7.91
N GLY A 96 -17.98 18.63 8.53
CA GLY A 96 -16.69 18.82 9.17
C GLY A 96 -16.77 19.42 10.58
N VAL A 97 -17.97 19.66 11.13
CA VAL A 97 -18.12 20.31 12.45
C VAL A 97 -17.82 19.30 13.56
N ARG A 98 -16.93 19.66 14.50
CA ARG A 98 -16.51 18.79 15.60
C ARG A 98 -17.69 18.42 16.51
N GLN A 99 -17.78 17.15 16.90
CA GLN A 99 -18.82 16.59 17.75
C GLN A 99 -18.22 15.93 19.01
N GLY A 100 -18.90 16.10 20.15
CA GLY A 100 -18.53 15.47 21.42
C GLY A 100 -17.26 16.03 22.08
N ASP A 101 -16.78 15.32 23.09
CA ASP A 101 -15.56 15.63 23.83
C ASP A 101 -14.29 15.15 23.10
N PHE A 102 -13.15 15.74 23.46
CA PHE A 102 -11.84 15.29 22.99
C PHE A 102 -11.49 13.90 23.54
N ILE A 103 -10.94 13.06 22.67
CA ILE A 103 -10.44 11.72 22.96
C ILE A 103 -8.93 11.84 23.17
N TYR A 104 -8.44 11.43 24.33
CA TYR A 104 -7.01 11.48 24.66
C TYR A 104 -6.41 10.08 24.78
N PRO A 105 -5.10 9.90 24.53
CA PRO A 105 -4.46 8.60 24.73
C PRO A 105 -4.55 8.12 26.19
N SER A 106 -4.86 6.84 26.36
CA SER A 106 -4.68 6.12 27.61
C SER A 106 -3.41 5.29 27.52
N GLY A 107 -2.37 5.69 28.26
CA GLY A 107 -1.06 5.04 28.21
C GLY A 107 -0.35 5.32 26.90
N THR A 108 -0.30 4.33 26.00
CA THR A 108 0.31 4.44 24.65
C THR A 108 -0.71 4.27 23.51
N THR A 109 -2.00 4.17 23.86
CA THR A 109 -3.09 3.89 22.91
C THR A 109 -4.10 5.03 22.86
N LEU A 110 -4.45 5.49 21.66
CA LEU A 110 -5.66 6.28 21.40
C LEU A 110 -6.77 5.32 20.99
N LYS A 111 -7.93 5.39 21.65
CA LYS A 111 -9.06 4.48 21.40
C LYS A 111 -10.33 5.25 21.09
N PHE A 112 -11.01 4.86 20.03
CA PHE A 112 -12.25 5.46 19.57
C PHE A 112 -13.21 4.36 19.06
N VAL A 113 -14.46 4.71 18.77
CA VAL A 113 -15.51 3.76 18.38
C VAL A 113 -16.13 4.18 17.06
N LEU A 114 -16.20 3.25 16.11
CA LEU A 114 -16.69 3.49 14.74
C LEU A 114 -18.13 4.04 14.72
N GLU A 115 -19.00 3.49 15.58
CA GLU A 115 -20.42 3.83 15.63
C GLU A 115 -20.70 5.16 16.36
N ASP A 116 -19.69 5.75 17.02
CA ASP A 116 -19.79 7.12 17.57
C ASP A 116 -19.43 8.19 16.53
N ILE A 117 -18.79 7.82 15.41
CA ILE A 117 -18.57 8.73 14.30
C ILE A 117 -19.94 9.03 13.66
N PRO A 118 -20.35 10.30 13.47
CA PRO A 118 -21.57 10.64 12.76
C PRO A 118 -21.63 10.04 11.34
N GLU A 119 -22.83 9.85 10.79
CA GLU A 119 -22.98 9.40 9.40
C GLU A 119 -22.44 10.46 8.43
N GLY A 120 -21.63 10.02 7.46
CA GLY A 120 -20.84 10.90 6.59
C GLY A 120 -19.73 11.69 7.32
N GLY A 121 -19.53 11.46 8.61
CA GLY A 121 -18.54 12.13 9.44
C GLY A 121 -17.17 11.46 9.43
N TYR A 122 -16.23 12.02 10.20
CA TYR A 122 -14.84 11.57 10.26
C TYR A 122 -14.41 11.35 11.71
N PHE A 123 -13.44 10.45 11.92
CA PHE A 123 -12.57 10.48 13.08
C PHE A 123 -11.27 11.15 12.70
N THR A 124 -10.86 12.17 13.46
CA THR A 124 -9.60 12.89 13.27
C THR A 124 -8.72 12.68 14.48
N TYR A 125 -7.43 12.38 14.29
CA TYR A 125 -6.41 12.57 15.32
C TYR A 125 -5.35 13.57 14.87
N GLN A 126 -4.79 14.29 15.84
CA GLN A 126 -3.73 15.28 15.62
C GLN A 126 -2.50 14.97 16.49
N LEU A 127 -1.31 15.20 15.94
CA LEU A 127 -0.03 15.07 16.63
C LEU A 127 0.68 16.44 16.62
N LEU A 128 0.77 17.10 17.78
CA LEU A 128 1.59 18.29 17.94
C LEU A 128 3.05 17.87 18.14
N ASP A 129 3.96 18.55 17.46
CA ASP A 129 5.39 18.26 17.51
C ASP A 129 6.05 18.69 18.85
N ALA A 130 7.38 18.66 18.89
CA ALA A 130 8.15 19.16 20.02
C ALA A 130 8.11 20.70 20.14
N SER A 131 8.21 21.45 19.02
CA SER A 131 8.22 22.93 19.04
C SER A 131 6.93 23.53 19.57
N GLY A 132 5.80 22.86 19.36
CA GLY A 132 4.49 23.33 19.75
C GLY A 132 3.83 24.25 18.72
N THR A 133 4.43 24.51 17.56
CA THR A 133 3.83 25.32 16.48
C THR A 133 3.49 24.52 15.23
N VAL A 134 3.97 23.27 15.11
CA VAL A 134 3.73 22.40 13.96
C VAL A 134 2.96 21.16 14.38
N PHE A 135 1.87 20.84 13.67
CA PHE A 135 1.12 19.62 13.92
C PHE A 135 0.72 18.90 12.63
N THR A 136 0.52 17.59 12.74
CA THR A 136 -0.15 16.81 11.70
C THR A 136 -1.59 16.50 12.12
N ALA A 137 -2.46 16.28 11.14
CA ALA A 137 -3.81 15.81 11.33
C ALA A 137 -4.08 14.63 10.37
N ASN A 138 -4.70 13.58 10.86
CA ASN A 138 -5.12 12.42 10.07
C ASN A 138 -6.61 12.19 10.32
N SER A 139 -7.40 12.36 9.26
CA SER A 139 -8.86 12.20 9.27
C SER A 139 -9.23 10.98 8.45
N PHE A 140 -10.09 10.13 8.99
CA PHE A 140 -10.62 8.95 8.31
C PHE A 140 -12.13 9.07 8.30
N SER A 141 -12.76 9.02 7.12
CA SER A 141 -14.22 8.99 7.04
C SER A 141 -14.75 7.73 7.73
N ARG A 142 -15.96 7.81 8.27
CA ARG A 142 -16.63 6.64 8.86
C ARG A 142 -16.68 5.47 7.89
N ASP A 143 -16.91 5.74 6.62
CA ASP A 143 -17.11 4.74 5.58
C ASP A 143 -15.80 4.06 5.18
N PHE A 144 -14.69 4.81 5.13
CA PHE A 144 -13.35 4.28 4.97
C PHE A 144 -12.96 3.27 6.08
N LEU A 145 -13.42 3.49 7.31
CA LEU A 145 -13.12 2.62 8.45
C LEU A 145 -14.06 1.40 8.58
N LYS A 146 -15.15 1.30 7.80
CA LYS A 146 -16.16 0.22 7.95
C LYS A 146 -15.60 -1.19 7.74
N ASP A 147 -14.49 -1.33 7.04
CA ASP A 147 -13.84 -2.61 6.74
C ASP A 147 -13.07 -3.21 7.94
N ASN A 148 -12.78 -2.38 8.95
CA ASN A 148 -12.09 -2.71 10.20
C ASN A 148 -10.62 -3.14 10.08
N ASN A 149 -9.97 -2.99 8.93
CA ASN A 149 -8.58 -3.44 8.78
C ASN A 149 -7.58 -2.53 9.52
N LEU A 150 -7.91 -1.24 9.69
CA LEU A 150 -7.15 -0.32 10.55
C LEU A 150 -7.42 -0.46 12.06
N ARG A 151 -8.20 -1.47 12.49
CA ARG A 151 -8.68 -1.56 13.89
C ARG A 151 -7.57 -1.61 14.95
N ASN A 152 -6.40 -2.15 14.60
CA ASN A 152 -5.22 -2.19 15.48
C ASN A 152 -3.97 -1.77 14.69
N SER A 153 -3.79 -0.47 14.48
CA SER A 153 -2.70 0.08 13.66
C SER A 153 -1.73 0.91 14.50
N THR A 154 -0.44 0.85 14.14
CA THR A 154 0.58 1.73 14.70
C THR A 154 0.89 2.83 13.69
N PHE A 155 0.84 4.08 14.13
CA PHE A 155 1.21 5.25 13.33
C PHE A 155 2.53 5.85 13.81
N SER A 156 3.24 6.49 12.88
CA SER A 156 4.49 7.17 13.17
C SER A 156 4.22 8.51 13.87
N MET A 157 5.22 9.08 14.57
CA MET A 157 5.10 10.40 15.20
C MET A 157 6.37 11.23 15.05
N ASN A 158 6.22 12.55 14.87
CA ASN A 158 7.33 13.48 14.76
C ASN A 158 7.89 13.86 16.13
N ARG A 159 8.61 12.91 16.73
CA ARG A 159 9.24 13.01 18.04
C ARG A 159 10.55 12.22 18.09
N GLU A 160 11.44 12.65 18.97
CA GLU A 160 12.67 11.92 19.25
C GLU A 160 12.38 10.52 19.80
N ALA A 161 13.24 9.59 19.42
CA ALA A 161 13.16 8.19 19.80
C ALA A 161 13.81 8.00 21.19
N VAL A 162 13.08 7.43 22.15
CA VAL A 162 13.43 7.44 23.60
C VAL A 162 13.57 6.05 24.23
N SER A 163 13.56 4.97 23.45
CA SER A 163 13.62 3.59 23.96
C SER A 163 14.49 2.68 23.10
N THR A 164 14.49 1.37 23.34
CA THR A 164 15.03 0.41 22.36
C THR A 164 14.06 0.23 21.20
N CYS A 165 14.59 -0.09 20.02
CA CYS A 165 13.82 -0.42 18.82
C CYS A 165 12.87 -1.62 19.02
N ASN A 166 11.79 -1.64 18.23
CA ASN A 166 10.94 -2.82 18.03
C ASN A 166 11.78 -4.00 17.55
N LYS A 167 11.49 -5.21 18.01
CA LYS A 167 12.17 -6.45 17.61
C LYS A 167 11.17 -7.45 17.05
N ASN A 168 11.30 -7.79 15.78
CA ASN A 168 10.48 -8.75 15.04
C ASN A 168 11.35 -9.49 14.01
N GLY A 169 10.80 -10.51 13.35
CA GLY A 169 11.51 -11.27 12.33
C GLY A 169 11.69 -10.49 11.02
N ASN A 170 12.85 -9.86 10.85
CA ASN A 170 13.28 -9.29 9.56
C ASN A 170 13.48 -10.38 8.49
N PHE A 171 13.62 -9.95 7.23
CA PHE A 171 14.24 -10.82 6.23
C PHE A 171 15.68 -11.14 6.63
N ARG A 172 16.08 -12.39 6.44
CA ARG A 172 17.47 -12.82 6.45
C ARG A 172 17.80 -13.54 5.16
N LYS A 173 19.07 -13.49 4.74
CA LYS A 173 19.56 -14.35 3.68
C LYS A 173 19.68 -15.79 4.21
N ALA A 174 19.23 -16.75 3.43
CA ALA A 174 19.44 -18.17 3.62
C ALA A 174 19.82 -18.80 2.28
N THR A 175 20.36 -20.01 2.28
CA THR A 175 20.76 -20.71 1.05
C THR A 175 19.88 -21.93 0.85
N ARG A 176 19.28 -22.06 -0.34
CA ARG A 176 18.43 -23.19 -0.75
C ARG A 176 19.20 -24.08 -1.74
N THR A 177 19.16 -25.39 -1.56
CA THR A 177 20.03 -26.37 -2.28
C THR A 177 19.28 -27.50 -3.00
N ASP A 178 17.94 -27.49 -2.98
CA ASP A 178 17.08 -28.51 -3.58
C ASP A 178 16.58 -28.12 -4.99
N LEU A 179 17.35 -27.28 -5.69
CA LEU A 179 16.99 -26.64 -6.96
C LEU A 179 17.25 -27.53 -8.18
N LYS A 180 16.50 -28.63 -8.26
CA LYS A 180 16.54 -29.62 -9.36
C LYS A 180 15.18 -29.72 -10.04
N TYR A 181 15.18 -29.55 -11.35
CA TYR A 181 13.98 -29.54 -12.19
C TYR A 181 14.11 -30.54 -13.34
N GLU A 182 13.00 -30.86 -13.99
CA GLU A 182 12.93 -31.73 -15.16
C GLU A 182 12.23 -30.97 -16.29
N ALA A 183 12.92 -30.83 -17.42
CA ALA A 183 12.41 -30.14 -18.60
C ALA A 183 11.25 -30.94 -19.21
N THR A 184 10.11 -30.28 -19.45
CA THR A 184 8.95 -30.87 -20.12
C THR A 184 8.95 -30.57 -21.62
N GLU A 185 9.58 -29.47 -22.02
CA GLU A 185 9.74 -29.06 -23.43
C GLU A 185 11.20 -29.17 -23.88
N ALA A 186 11.38 -29.45 -25.18
CA ALA A 186 12.69 -29.51 -25.83
C ALA A 186 13.05 -28.16 -26.46
N GLY A 187 14.31 -27.75 -26.30
CA GLY A 187 14.81 -26.46 -26.79
C GLY A 187 14.87 -25.41 -25.68
N GLY A 188 14.52 -24.17 -26.03
CA GLY A 188 14.71 -23.00 -25.17
C GLY A 188 16.18 -22.59 -24.97
N LEU A 189 16.37 -21.46 -24.29
CA LEU A 189 17.68 -20.91 -23.92
C LEU A 189 18.14 -21.42 -22.54
N GLU A 190 18.97 -20.65 -21.83
CA GLU A 190 19.39 -20.99 -20.47
C GLU A 190 18.22 -20.90 -19.46
N TYR A 191 18.27 -21.74 -18.43
CA TYR A 191 17.39 -21.72 -17.27
C TYR A 191 17.82 -20.60 -16.32
N ASN A 192 16.89 -19.72 -15.97
CA ASN A 192 17.09 -18.55 -15.10
C ASN A 192 16.46 -18.88 -13.75
N PHE A 193 17.28 -19.16 -12.75
CA PHE A 193 16.88 -19.41 -11.37
C PHE A 193 16.80 -18.07 -10.65
N ILE A 194 15.64 -17.78 -10.04
CA ILE A 194 15.29 -16.47 -9.50
C ILE A 194 14.78 -16.63 -8.06
N SER A 195 15.32 -15.81 -7.18
CA SER A 195 14.86 -15.55 -5.81
C SER A 195 14.70 -14.03 -5.61
N GLN A 196 14.27 -13.58 -4.44
CA GLN A 196 14.15 -12.15 -4.15
C GLN A 196 15.49 -11.45 -3.86
N VAL A 197 16.61 -12.20 -3.88
CA VAL A 197 17.96 -11.71 -3.53
C VAL A 197 19.08 -12.24 -4.44
N ALA A 198 18.77 -13.15 -5.37
CA ALA A 198 19.75 -13.73 -6.30
C ALA A 198 19.09 -14.17 -7.62
N LYS A 199 19.85 -14.09 -8.70
CA LYS A 199 19.47 -14.55 -10.05
C LYS A 199 20.67 -15.20 -10.71
N GLU A 200 20.52 -16.43 -11.19
CA GLU A 200 21.56 -17.16 -11.93
C GLU A 200 20.99 -17.77 -13.21
N SER A 201 21.75 -17.69 -14.31
CA SER A 201 21.42 -18.34 -15.59
C SER A 201 22.38 -19.51 -15.83
N LYS A 202 21.87 -20.67 -16.25
CA LYS A 202 22.66 -21.87 -16.57
C LYS A 202 22.07 -22.66 -17.76
N PRO A 203 22.89 -23.40 -18.52
CA PRO A 203 22.39 -24.32 -19.54
C PRO A 203 21.77 -25.61 -18.95
N THR A 204 21.80 -25.80 -17.62
CA THR A 204 21.32 -27.01 -16.93
C THR A 204 20.04 -26.75 -16.12
N TYR A 205 19.15 -27.73 -16.09
CA TYR A 205 17.90 -27.75 -15.29
C TYR A 205 18.12 -27.93 -13.77
N SER A 206 19.33 -27.65 -13.27
CA SER A 206 19.65 -27.67 -11.84
C SER A 206 20.81 -26.77 -11.48
N ILE A 207 20.80 -26.28 -10.23
CA ILE A 207 21.95 -25.62 -9.57
C ILE A 207 22.15 -26.17 -8.16
N ASP A 208 23.40 -26.11 -7.68
CA ASP A 208 23.78 -26.63 -6.35
C ASP A 208 23.19 -25.80 -5.21
N SER A 209 23.09 -24.48 -5.40
CA SER A 209 22.55 -23.55 -4.41
C SER A 209 22.10 -22.23 -5.03
N LEU A 210 21.09 -21.59 -4.43
CA LEU A 210 20.76 -20.19 -4.64
C LEU A 210 20.50 -19.55 -3.26
N ASP A 211 20.91 -18.30 -3.09
CA ASP A 211 20.51 -17.54 -1.90
C ASP A 211 19.07 -17.02 -2.06
N VAL A 212 18.34 -17.02 -0.96
CA VAL A 212 16.90 -16.74 -0.86
C VAL A 212 16.62 -15.90 0.39
N ARG A 213 15.51 -15.15 0.45
CA ARG A 213 15.05 -14.59 1.73
C ARG A 213 14.44 -15.69 2.62
N ALA A 214 14.46 -15.44 3.92
CA ALA A 214 13.76 -16.23 4.91
C ALA A 214 13.19 -15.33 6.00
N VAL A 215 12.07 -15.76 6.58
CA VAL A 215 11.45 -15.15 7.77
C VAL A 215 11.26 -16.26 8.80
N GLY A 216 11.98 -16.17 9.92
CA GLY A 216 12.09 -17.31 10.84
C GLY A 216 12.62 -18.56 10.11
N SER A 217 11.94 -19.70 10.25
CA SER A 217 12.26 -20.95 9.56
C SER A 217 11.66 -21.08 8.16
N LYS A 218 10.78 -20.15 7.72
CA LYS A 218 10.17 -20.18 6.38
C LYS A 218 11.16 -19.59 5.38
N LEU A 219 11.58 -20.38 4.39
CA LEU A 219 12.26 -19.89 3.18
C LEU A 219 11.21 -19.37 2.21
N GLU A 220 11.54 -18.37 1.40
CA GLU A 220 10.74 -18.00 0.23
C GLU A 220 10.78 -19.09 -0.85
N SER A 221 9.86 -18.99 -1.81
CA SER A 221 9.86 -19.80 -3.02
C SER A 221 11.00 -19.40 -3.96
N THR A 222 11.29 -20.24 -4.95
CA THR A 222 12.19 -19.88 -6.06
C THR A 222 11.52 -20.23 -7.38
N VAL A 223 11.67 -19.36 -8.36
CA VAL A 223 11.16 -19.57 -9.72
C VAL A 223 12.32 -19.95 -10.63
N VAL A 224 12.09 -20.87 -11.56
CA VAL A 224 12.98 -21.10 -12.70
C VAL A 224 12.22 -20.77 -13.99
N LEU A 225 12.85 -19.97 -14.86
CA LEU A 225 12.29 -19.54 -16.14
C LEU A 225 13.24 -19.92 -17.28
N GLN A 226 12.70 -20.50 -18.35
CA GLN A 226 13.44 -20.69 -19.60
C GLN A 226 12.68 -19.97 -20.72
N TYR A 227 13.38 -19.16 -21.51
CA TYR A 227 12.80 -18.37 -22.61
C TYR A 227 13.12 -19.02 -23.96
N ALA A 228 12.29 -18.76 -24.97
CA ALA A 228 12.55 -19.15 -26.35
C ALA A 228 13.44 -18.14 -27.09
N ASP A 229 13.45 -16.87 -26.64
CA ASP A 229 14.14 -15.75 -27.28
C ASP A 229 15.14 -15.03 -26.34
N THR A 230 16.14 -14.38 -26.92
CA THR A 230 17.17 -13.65 -26.16
C THR A 230 16.68 -12.33 -25.57
N ALA A 231 15.58 -11.76 -26.09
CA ALA A 231 14.92 -10.59 -25.54
C ALA A 231 13.99 -10.92 -24.36
N LYS A 232 13.79 -12.21 -24.04
CA LYS A 232 12.98 -12.71 -22.92
C LYS A 232 11.49 -12.33 -23.03
N THR A 233 11.00 -12.19 -24.25
CA THR A 233 9.62 -11.84 -24.58
C THR A 233 8.71 -13.06 -24.76
N GLU A 234 9.29 -14.23 -25.05
CA GLU A 234 8.60 -15.50 -25.25
C GLU A 234 9.07 -16.51 -24.18
N LEU A 235 8.24 -16.78 -23.17
CA LEU A 235 8.51 -17.84 -22.21
C LEU A 235 8.39 -19.20 -22.91
N HIS A 236 9.24 -20.16 -22.55
CA HIS A 236 9.24 -21.52 -23.10
C HIS A 236 8.74 -22.54 -22.07
N GLN A 237 9.30 -22.51 -20.86
CA GLN A 237 8.81 -23.27 -19.72
C GLN A 237 9.20 -22.60 -18.39
N TYR A 238 8.44 -22.89 -17.33
CA TYR A 238 8.71 -22.40 -15.98
C TYR A 238 8.48 -23.45 -14.89
N GLY A 239 9.02 -23.20 -13.71
CA GLY A 239 8.80 -24.02 -12.53
C GLY A 239 8.91 -23.21 -11.25
N ILE A 240 8.12 -23.58 -10.24
CA ILE A 240 8.13 -22.91 -8.93
C ILE A 240 8.39 -23.97 -7.88
N ARG A 241 9.50 -23.82 -7.14
CA ARG A 241 10.02 -24.90 -6.27
C ARG A 241 9.02 -25.36 -5.20
N ASP A 242 8.18 -24.45 -4.72
CA ASP A 242 7.24 -24.72 -3.62
C ASP A 242 5.95 -25.45 -4.08
N TRP A 243 5.77 -25.73 -5.37
CA TRP A 243 4.65 -26.54 -5.87
C TRP A 243 4.63 -27.97 -5.33
N SER A 244 5.80 -28.58 -5.10
CA SER A 244 5.89 -29.91 -4.50
C SER A 244 7.28 -30.21 -3.95
N SER A 245 7.36 -31.15 -3.01
CA SER A 245 8.64 -31.68 -2.51
C SER A 245 9.32 -32.67 -3.47
N ALA A 246 8.77 -32.91 -4.68
CA ALA A 246 9.35 -33.84 -5.64
C ALA A 246 10.75 -33.38 -6.09
N SER A 247 11.62 -34.32 -6.46
CA SER A 247 12.93 -34.02 -7.01
C SER A 247 13.33 -35.06 -8.06
N PRO A 248 13.56 -34.68 -9.34
CA PRO A 248 13.37 -33.33 -9.88
C PRO A 248 11.90 -32.86 -9.85
N LEU A 249 11.67 -31.54 -9.90
CA LEU A 249 10.35 -30.96 -10.12
C LEU A 249 10.09 -30.82 -11.63
N PRO A 250 9.04 -31.43 -12.21
CA PRO A 250 8.70 -31.20 -13.61
C PRO A 250 8.27 -29.74 -13.83
N LEU A 251 8.86 -29.13 -14.86
CA LEU A 251 8.48 -27.80 -15.34
C LEU A 251 7.07 -27.82 -15.98
N VAL A 252 6.64 -26.65 -16.45
CA VAL A 252 5.41 -26.47 -17.21
C VAL A 252 5.78 -25.73 -18.49
N GLY A 253 5.58 -26.38 -19.64
CA GLY A 253 5.69 -25.77 -20.95
C GLY A 253 4.61 -24.71 -21.19
N MET A 254 4.92 -23.71 -22.01
CA MET A 254 3.91 -22.79 -22.52
C MET A 254 3.08 -23.51 -23.59
N ASN A 255 1.76 -23.58 -23.37
CA ASN A 255 0.85 -24.38 -24.19
C ASN A 255 0.15 -23.56 -25.29
N GLY A 256 0.37 -22.25 -25.31
CA GLY A 256 -0.25 -21.35 -26.28
C GLY A 256 0.24 -19.92 -26.13
N SER A 257 -0.40 -19.03 -26.88
CA SER A 257 -0.22 -17.59 -26.72
C SER A 257 -1.56 -16.87 -26.85
N SER A 258 -1.83 -15.92 -25.94
CA SER A 258 -3.01 -15.07 -25.95
C SER A 258 -2.66 -13.68 -26.48
N PRO A 259 -3.60 -12.99 -27.16
CA PRO A 259 -3.43 -11.61 -27.60
C PRO A 259 -3.21 -10.64 -26.42
N ILE A 260 -2.46 -9.58 -26.70
CA ILE A 260 -2.39 -8.37 -25.88
C ILE A 260 -3.19 -7.28 -26.59
N LEU A 261 -4.28 -6.86 -25.95
CA LEU A 261 -5.24 -5.89 -26.45
C LEU A 261 -5.02 -4.55 -25.75
N ASN A 262 -5.03 -3.46 -26.50
CA ASN A 262 -4.98 -2.08 -25.99
C ASN A 262 -6.03 -1.23 -26.73
N PRO A 263 -7.33 -1.39 -26.38
CA PRO A 263 -8.43 -0.78 -27.14
C PRO A 263 -8.43 0.74 -27.07
N THR A 264 -7.94 1.33 -25.97
CA THR A 264 -7.90 2.79 -25.76
C THR A 264 -6.64 3.46 -26.33
N SER A 265 -5.71 2.69 -26.92
CA SER A 265 -4.39 3.19 -27.35
C SER A 265 -3.56 3.83 -26.22
N PHE A 266 -3.80 3.43 -24.97
CA PHE A 266 -3.09 3.87 -23.78
C PHE A 266 -1.56 3.72 -23.96
N LYS A 267 -0.79 4.75 -23.60
CA LYS A 267 0.66 4.82 -23.84
C LYS A 267 1.43 4.49 -22.58
N TYR A 268 2.19 3.40 -22.65
CA TYR A 268 3.05 2.87 -21.60
C TYR A 268 4.41 2.48 -22.21
N ASP A 269 5.47 2.48 -21.40
CA ASP A 269 6.81 2.05 -21.84
C ASP A 269 6.86 0.52 -22.03
N SER A 270 6.56 -0.20 -20.94
CA SER A 270 6.54 -1.66 -20.85
C SER A 270 5.31 -2.18 -20.09
N LEU A 271 5.00 -3.45 -20.35
CA LEU A 271 4.04 -4.27 -19.62
C LEU A 271 4.83 -5.33 -18.85
N ASP A 272 4.81 -5.22 -17.52
CA ASP A 272 5.50 -6.14 -16.62
C ASP A 272 4.57 -7.32 -16.33
N ILE A 273 5.07 -8.54 -16.49
CA ILE A 273 4.35 -9.78 -16.16
C ILE A 273 5.02 -10.44 -14.96
N SER A 274 4.21 -10.80 -13.97
CA SER A 274 4.63 -11.27 -12.66
C SER A 274 3.93 -12.57 -12.28
N VAL A 275 4.63 -13.44 -11.53
CA VAL A 275 4.02 -14.56 -10.81
C VAL A 275 4.12 -14.34 -9.30
N LEU A 276 2.97 -14.42 -8.64
CA LEU A 276 2.81 -14.18 -7.21
C LEU A 276 2.71 -15.52 -6.48
N VAL A 277 3.66 -15.80 -5.59
CA VAL A 277 3.76 -17.08 -4.87
C VAL A 277 3.82 -16.83 -3.37
N GLY A 278 2.75 -17.18 -2.66
CA GLY A 278 2.60 -16.89 -1.24
C GLY A 278 2.66 -15.38 -0.97
N ASP A 279 3.76 -14.95 -0.36
CA ASP A 279 4.02 -13.57 0.09
C ASP A 279 5.06 -12.84 -0.79
N TYR A 280 5.41 -13.37 -1.97
CA TYR A 280 6.46 -12.85 -2.86
C TYR A 280 6.01 -12.69 -4.33
N ASN A 281 6.55 -11.68 -5.03
CA ASN A 281 6.37 -11.44 -6.46
C ASN A 281 7.67 -11.73 -7.25
N TYR A 282 7.59 -12.52 -8.32
CA TYR A 282 8.70 -12.74 -9.26
C TYR A 282 8.32 -12.22 -10.66
N GLU A 283 9.05 -11.21 -11.13
CA GLU A 283 8.99 -10.71 -12.51
C GLU A 283 9.42 -11.83 -13.50
N VAL A 284 8.55 -12.10 -14.47
CA VAL A 284 8.72 -13.15 -15.49
C VAL A 284 9.15 -12.58 -16.83
N ALA A 285 8.55 -11.46 -17.24
CA ALA A 285 8.87 -10.77 -18.48
C ALA A 285 8.55 -9.27 -18.40
N GLU A 286 9.38 -8.43 -19.01
CA GLU A 286 9.10 -7.03 -19.31
C GLU A 286 8.84 -6.93 -20.82
N LEU A 287 7.60 -6.70 -21.24
CA LEU A 287 7.20 -6.69 -22.64
C LEU A 287 7.07 -5.25 -23.16
N PRO A 288 7.74 -4.87 -24.27
CA PRO A 288 7.55 -3.55 -24.86
C PRO A 288 6.13 -3.38 -25.41
N MET A 289 5.62 -2.15 -25.48
CA MET A 289 4.28 -1.82 -26.01
C MET A 289 4.00 -2.39 -27.42
N SER A 290 5.03 -2.66 -28.23
CA SER A 290 4.90 -3.27 -29.56
C SER A 290 4.54 -4.77 -29.55
N THR A 291 4.61 -5.44 -28.39
CA THR A 291 4.31 -6.87 -28.26
C THR A 291 2.80 -7.11 -28.31
N THR A 292 2.36 -8.00 -29.21
CA THR A 292 0.93 -8.23 -29.51
C THR A 292 0.38 -9.54 -28.94
N LYS A 293 1.23 -10.38 -28.33
CA LYS A 293 0.87 -11.68 -27.75
C LYS A 293 1.78 -12.01 -26.57
N PHE A 294 1.27 -12.79 -25.63
CA PHE A 294 2.04 -13.36 -24.51
C PHE A 294 1.90 -14.89 -24.50
N TYR A 295 2.95 -15.60 -24.12
CA TYR A 295 2.97 -17.07 -24.05
C TYR A 295 2.72 -17.55 -22.63
N HIS A 296 1.76 -18.46 -22.47
CA HIS A 296 1.22 -18.85 -21.16
C HIS A 296 1.10 -20.39 -21.05
N PRO A 297 1.07 -20.94 -19.82
CA PRO A 297 0.70 -22.33 -19.60
C PRO A 297 -0.80 -22.55 -19.88
N LEU A 298 -1.26 -23.80 -19.85
CA LEU A 298 -2.69 -24.09 -19.97
C LEU A 298 -3.50 -23.41 -18.85
N GLU A 299 -3.07 -23.61 -17.60
CA GLU A 299 -3.63 -23.04 -16.39
C GLU A 299 -2.50 -22.78 -15.37
N PRO A 300 -2.64 -21.80 -14.45
CA PRO A 300 -1.78 -21.67 -13.28
C PRO A 300 -1.92 -22.88 -12.35
N LYS A 301 -0.88 -23.23 -11.59
CA LYS A 301 -0.96 -24.31 -10.60
C LYS A 301 -1.49 -23.82 -9.25
N THR A 302 -0.73 -22.93 -8.60
CA THR A 302 -1.07 -22.37 -7.26
C THR A 302 -0.69 -20.90 -7.12
N GLU A 303 0.08 -20.38 -8.06
CA GLU A 303 0.51 -19.00 -8.22
C GLU A 303 -0.57 -18.15 -8.91
N THR A 304 -0.52 -16.84 -8.68
CA THR A 304 -1.34 -15.88 -9.42
C THR A 304 -0.48 -15.20 -10.47
N TRP A 305 -0.93 -15.20 -11.72
CA TRP A 305 -0.29 -14.45 -12.82
C TRP A 305 -0.94 -13.08 -12.94
N THR A 306 -0.12 -12.04 -12.98
CA THR A 306 -0.58 -10.65 -13.04
C THR A 306 0.25 -9.85 -14.03
N TYR A 307 -0.32 -8.78 -14.55
CA TYR A 307 0.41 -7.78 -15.31
C TYR A 307 0.22 -6.39 -14.71
N SER A 308 1.23 -5.53 -14.88
CA SER A 308 1.14 -4.11 -14.58
C SER A 308 1.66 -3.25 -15.74
N VAL A 309 1.05 -2.09 -15.92
CA VAL A 309 1.53 -1.03 -16.82
C VAL A 309 1.45 0.32 -16.13
N SER A 310 2.37 1.23 -16.48
CA SER A 310 2.31 2.64 -16.08
C SER A 310 2.30 3.55 -17.31
N ALA A 311 1.58 4.66 -17.24
CA ALA A 311 1.58 5.65 -18.32
C ALA A 311 3.00 6.19 -18.55
N GLU A 312 3.43 6.27 -19.83
CA GLU A 312 4.74 6.82 -20.25
C GLU A 312 4.97 8.23 -19.68
N LYS A 313 3.89 9.01 -19.57
CA LYS A 313 3.89 10.40 -19.10
C LYS A 313 2.63 10.69 -18.28
N PRO A 314 2.69 11.60 -17.29
CA PRO A 314 1.51 12.02 -16.54
C PRO A 314 0.42 12.65 -17.43
N ILE A 315 -0.83 12.27 -17.20
CA ILE A 315 -2.02 12.75 -17.93
C ILE A 315 -2.70 13.82 -17.07
N ASN A 316 -2.80 15.06 -17.53
CA ASN A 316 -3.27 16.21 -16.73
C ASN A 316 -2.54 16.34 -15.36
N GLY A 317 -1.26 15.93 -15.31
CA GLY A 317 -0.45 15.90 -14.09
C GLY A 317 -0.60 14.64 -13.23
N TRP A 318 -1.50 13.71 -13.58
CA TRP A 318 -1.68 12.44 -12.89
C TRP A 318 -0.73 11.37 -13.42
N THR A 319 0.04 10.74 -12.52
CA THR A 319 0.64 9.43 -12.80
C THR A 319 -0.46 8.39 -12.77
N VAL A 320 -0.52 7.52 -13.78
CA VAL A 320 -1.53 6.47 -13.94
C VAL A 320 -0.83 5.12 -14.01
N ALA A 321 -1.25 4.17 -13.18
CA ALA A 321 -0.79 2.79 -13.22
C ALA A 321 -1.98 1.83 -13.13
N LEU A 322 -1.90 0.70 -13.84
CA LEU A 322 -2.93 -0.34 -13.89
C LEU A 322 -2.29 -1.69 -13.49
N ASN A 323 -2.99 -2.47 -12.68
CA ASN A 323 -2.63 -3.84 -12.31
C ASN A 323 -3.85 -4.76 -12.51
N GLN A 324 -3.66 -5.93 -13.12
CA GLN A 324 -4.70 -6.96 -13.22
C GLN A 324 -4.14 -8.40 -13.17
N LYS A 325 -4.95 -9.34 -12.69
CA LYS A 325 -4.79 -10.79 -12.90
C LYS A 325 -4.97 -11.13 -14.38
N MET A 326 -4.13 -12.02 -14.88
CA MET A 326 -4.15 -12.47 -16.28
C MET A 326 -5.06 -13.67 -16.53
N TYR A 327 -5.07 -14.65 -15.63
CA TYR A 327 -5.89 -15.85 -15.79
C TYR A 327 -7.23 -15.71 -15.07
N GLN A 328 -8.29 -15.44 -15.83
CA GLN A 328 -9.66 -15.24 -15.32
C GLN A 328 -10.64 -15.99 -16.23
N ASP A 329 -11.65 -16.66 -15.64
CA ASP A 329 -12.67 -17.44 -16.37
C ASP A 329 -12.12 -18.42 -17.45
N ALA A 330 -10.99 -19.06 -17.12
CA ALA A 330 -10.22 -19.94 -18.01
C ALA A 330 -9.67 -19.27 -19.30
N ASN A 331 -9.57 -17.94 -19.31
CA ASN A 331 -8.95 -17.14 -20.38
C ASN A 331 -7.64 -16.50 -19.90
N TRP A 332 -6.74 -16.22 -20.85
CA TRP A 332 -5.42 -15.59 -20.68
C TRP A 332 -5.27 -14.26 -21.44
N ASP A 333 -6.32 -13.80 -22.13
CA ASP A 333 -6.32 -12.54 -22.90
C ASP A 333 -5.98 -11.33 -22.01
N ILE A 334 -4.96 -10.56 -22.41
CA ILE A 334 -4.56 -9.34 -21.69
C ILE A 334 -5.32 -8.15 -22.32
N SER A 335 -6.09 -7.41 -21.53
CA SER A 335 -6.82 -6.21 -21.99
C SER A 335 -6.41 -4.96 -21.21
N ILE A 336 -5.47 -4.21 -21.77
CA ILE A 336 -4.93 -2.97 -21.22
C ILE A 336 -5.93 -1.84 -21.48
N ASP A 337 -6.94 -1.76 -20.62
CA ASP A 337 -7.99 -0.74 -20.73
C ASP A 337 -8.23 -0.01 -19.39
N PRO A 338 -7.56 1.14 -19.16
CA PRO A 338 -7.83 1.99 -18.02
C PRO A 338 -9.25 2.58 -18.00
N SER A 339 -9.94 2.65 -19.15
CA SER A 339 -11.30 3.22 -19.21
C SER A 339 -12.36 2.33 -18.56
N ALA A 340 -12.03 1.06 -18.30
CA ALA A 340 -12.83 0.18 -17.44
C ALA A 340 -12.83 0.59 -15.95
N TYR A 341 -11.91 1.48 -15.55
CA TYR A 341 -11.82 2.02 -14.18
C TYR A 341 -12.16 3.50 -14.12
N TYR A 342 -11.59 4.31 -15.03
CA TYR A 342 -11.92 5.73 -15.12
C TYR A 342 -11.62 6.29 -16.51
N ASN A 343 -12.46 7.21 -16.98
CA ASN A 343 -12.22 7.91 -18.24
C ASN A 343 -11.02 8.87 -18.08
N LEU A 344 -9.84 8.47 -18.57
CA LEU A 344 -8.62 9.26 -18.46
C LEU A 344 -8.72 10.68 -19.08
N ASN A 345 -9.64 10.90 -20.02
CA ASN A 345 -9.88 12.24 -20.60
C ASN A 345 -10.63 13.17 -19.63
N ALA A 346 -11.29 12.61 -18.60
CA ALA A 346 -11.99 13.33 -17.54
C ALA A 346 -11.12 13.49 -16.26
N LEU A 347 -9.80 13.25 -16.33
CA LEU A 347 -8.91 13.45 -15.19
C LEU A 347 -8.78 14.95 -14.84
N PRO A 348 -9.02 15.34 -13.58
CA PRO A 348 -9.08 16.75 -13.20
C PRO A 348 -7.72 17.46 -13.28
N ALA A 349 -7.69 18.60 -13.96
CA ALA A 349 -6.50 19.43 -14.11
C ALA A 349 -6.10 20.16 -12.81
N SER A 350 -7.08 20.49 -11.95
CA SER A 350 -6.90 21.17 -10.66
C SER A 350 -8.05 20.80 -9.71
N HIS A 351 -7.80 20.80 -8.40
CA HIS A 351 -8.85 20.79 -7.38
C HIS A 351 -9.38 22.21 -7.14
N VAL A 352 -10.54 22.35 -6.49
CA VAL A 352 -11.12 23.65 -6.08
C VAL A 352 -11.50 23.62 -4.60
N VAL A 353 -10.99 24.57 -3.82
CA VAL A 353 -11.36 24.70 -2.40
C VAL A 353 -12.54 25.67 -2.25
N ARG A 354 -13.63 25.20 -1.63
CA ARG A 354 -14.86 25.96 -1.35
C ARG A 354 -15.15 25.92 0.15
N GLY A 355 -14.61 26.88 0.89
CA GLY A 355 -14.73 26.91 2.35
C GLY A 355 -13.98 25.72 2.97
N SER A 356 -14.70 24.81 3.63
CA SER A 356 -14.16 23.56 4.20
C SER A 356 -14.30 22.36 3.26
N THR A 357 -14.71 22.52 2.00
CA THR A 357 -14.82 21.42 1.02
C THR A 357 -13.73 21.52 -0.05
N ILE A 358 -13.13 20.39 -0.40
CA ILE A 358 -12.22 20.23 -1.53
C ILE A 358 -13.00 19.49 -2.62
N ASP A 359 -13.42 20.22 -3.64
CA ASP A 359 -13.92 19.65 -4.90
C ASP A 359 -12.70 19.06 -5.64
N THR A 360 -12.66 17.74 -5.73
CA THR A 360 -11.54 17.00 -6.33
C THR A 360 -11.57 17.02 -7.85
N GLY A 361 -12.71 17.37 -8.46
CA GLY A 361 -12.96 17.32 -9.89
C GLY A 361 -13.10 15.92 -10.48
N PHE A 362 -13.18 14.87 -9.66
CA PHE A 362 -13.57 13.52 -10.11
C PHE A 362 -15.09 13.38 -10.16
N ASP A 363 -15.59 12.59 -11.12
CA ASP A 363 -17.00 12.20 -11.23
C ASP A 363 -17.09 10.68 -11.03
N PHE A 364 -17.31 10.25 -9.80
CA PHE A 364 -17.46 8.85 -9.43
C PHE A 364 -18.94 8.48 -9.32
N ASN A 365 -19.31 7.30 -9.82
CA ASN A 365 -20.67 6.77 -9.73
C ASN A 365 -20.83 5.82 -8.53
N GLU A 366 -22.07 5.49 -8.15
CA GLU A 366 -22.36 4.64 -6.97
C GLU A 366 -21.83 3.19 -7.07
N GLN A 367 -21.38 2.73 -8.24
CA GLN A 367 -20.74 1.42 -8.43
C GLN A 367 -19.21 1.50 -8.39
N ASP A 368 -18.61 2.69 -8.46
CA ASP A 368 -17.16 2.85 -8.43
C ASP A 368 -16.64 2.52 -7.03
N LYS A 369 -15.78 1.50 -6.96
CA LYS A 369 -15.18 1.03 -5.72
C LYS A 369 -13.76 1.58 -5.59
N GLY A 370 -13.36 1.91 -4.38
CA GLY A 370 -11.97 2.24 -4.07
C GLY A 370 -11.81 3.28 -2.98
N PHE A 371 -10.65 3.93 -2.98
CA PHE A 371 -10.18 4.80 -1.90
C PHE A 371 -9.56 6.09 -2.42
N SER A 372 -9.71 7.18 -1.67
CA SER A 372 -8.99 8.43 -1.93
C SER A 372 -8.29 8.97 -0.68
N ARG A 373 -7.12 9.57 -0.90
CA ARG A 373 -6.33 10.32 0.08
C ARG A 373 -6.11 11.69 -0.50
N VAL A 374 -6.50 12.71 0.25
CA VAL A 374 -6.08 14.09 0.02
C VAL A 374 -5.15 14.49 1.15
N ALA A 375 -3.99 15.03 0.81
CA ALA A 375 -3.08 15.66 1.76
C ALA A 375 -2.86 17.12 1.38
N TYR A 376 -3.05 18.03 2.33
CA TYR A 376 -2.69 19.44 2.15
C TYR A 376 -1.76 19.93 3.26
N ARG A 377 -0.96 20.94 2.94
CA ARG A 377 -0.15 21.69 3.91
C ARG A 377 -0.46 23.18 3.82
N ALA A 378 -0.66 23.79 4.98
CA ALA A 378 -0.86 25.22 5.16
C ALA A 378 0.11 25.74 6.25
N GLU A 379 0.61 26.96 6.07
CA GLU A 379 1.60 27.59 6.95
C GLU A 379 1.18 29.03 7.29
N SER A 380 1.49 29.47 8.51
CA SER A 380 1.42 30.87 8.91
C SER A 380 2.79 31.34 9.37
N ASN A 381 3.17 32.55 8.97
CA ASN A 381 4.38 33.23 9.44
C ASN A 381 4.05 34.34 10.46
N SER A 382 2.84 34.35 11.01
CA SER A 382 2.41 35.34 12.00
C SER A 382 3.10 35.09 13.35
N GLY A 383 4.08 35.94 13.69
CA GLY A 383 4.90 35.83 14.89
C GLY A 383 6.00 34.76 14.80
N ALA A 384 5.63 33.52 14.50
CA ALA A 384 6.54 32.39 14.28
C ALA A 384 5.97 31.46 13.20
N LEU A 385 6.81 30.59 12.63
CA LEU A 385 6.33 29.55 11.70
C LEU A 385 5.42 28.58 12.43
N HIS A 386 4.15 28.58 12.03
CA HIS A 386 3.18 27.55 12.36
C HIS A 386 2.84 26.78 11.09
N ARG A 387 2.61 25.47 11.22
CA ARG A 387 2.26 24.61 10.08
C ARG A 387 1.27 23.52 10.48
N VAL A 388 0.35 23.23 9.58
CA VAL A 388 -0.43 22.00 9.57
C VAL A 388 -0.13 21.19 8.31
N THR A 389 0.02 19.88 8.47
CA THR A 389 -0.14 18.92 7.36
C THR A 389 -1.32 18.01 7.69
N HIS A 390 -2.39 18.06 6.89
CA HIS A 390 -3.62 17.32 7.12
C HIS A 390 -3.82 16.30 6.01
N LYS A 391 -3.98 15.03 6.37
CA LYS A 391 -4.34 13.92 5.47
C LYS A 391 -5.76 13.48 5.76
N ILE A 392 -6.54 13.26 4.71
CA ILE A 392 -7.93 12.86 4.77
C ILE A 392 -8.07 11.60 3.91
N PHE A 393 -8.54 10.52 4.54
CA PHE A 393 -8.74 9.20 3.93
C PHE A 393 -10.23 8.91 3.81
N THR A 394 -10.68 8.65 2.58
CA THR A 394 -12.09 8.43 2.22
C THR A 394 -12.22 7.21 1.33
N VAL A 395 -13.47 6.74 1.15
CA VAL A 395 -13.83 6.01 -0.06
C VAL A 395 -13.80 6.97 -1.27
N LEU A 396 -14.15 6.51 -2.47
CA LEU A 396 -14.26 7.42 -3.63
C LEU A 396 -15.35 8.48 -3.39
N GLU A 397 -14.93 9.74 -3.30
CA GLU A 397 -15.77 10.91 -3.05
C GLU A 397 -15.34 12.05 -3.99
N SER A 398 -16.29 12.69 -4.68
CA SER A 398 -16.01 13.85 -5.55
C SER A 398 -15.71 15.12 -4.76
N ASP A 399 -16.44 15.36 -3.68
CA ASP A 399 -16.31 16.49 -2.76
C ASP A 399 -15.84 15.97 -1.38
N ILE A 400 -14.61 16.29 -0.99
CA ILE A 400 -14.04 15.88 0.30
C ILE A 400 -14.21 17.00 1.32
N VAL A 401 -14.93 16.73 2.40
CA VAL A 401 -15.11 17.66 3.51
C VAL A 401 -13.91 17.61 4.44
N VAL A 402 -13.34 18.77 4.77
CA VAL A 402 -12.19 18.93 5.67
C VAL A 402 -12.69 19.16 7.10
N PRO A 403 -12.42 18.24 8.05
CA PRO A 403 -12.82 18.42 9.44
C PRO A 403 -12.21 19.67 10.11
N GLU A 404 -12.97 20.31 10.99
CA GLU A 404 -12.53 21.42 11.83
C GLU A 404 -11.43 20.95 12.81
N LEU A 405 -10.22 21.51 12.65
CA LEU A 405 -9.06 21.12 13.46
C LEU A 405 -9.02 21.84 14.81
N PHE A 406 -8.40 21.17 15.79
CA PHE A 406 -8.02 21.77 17.06
C PHE A 406 -6.70 22.54 16.94
N TYR A 407 -6.79 23.87 16.85
CA TYR A 407 -5.63 24.76 16.71
C TYR A 407 -4.94 25.15 18.04
N TYR A 408 -5.04 24.31 19.07
CA TYR A 408 -4.39 24.51 20.37
C TYR A 408 -4.62 25.93 20.94
N THR A 409 -3.57 26.58 21.45
CA THR A 409 -3.58 27.96 21.96
C THR A 409 -3.09 28.97 20.92
N PHE A 410 -3.19 28.69 19.62
CA PHE A 410 -2.71 29.60 18.58
C PHE A 410 -3.60 30.84 18.47
N ASP A 411 -3.01 31.98 18.06
CA ASP A 411 -3.76 33.22 17.83
C ASP A 411 -4.72 33.09 16.64
N ASP A 412 -5.84 33.80 16.66
CA ASP A 412 -6.92 33.61 15.67
C ASP A 412 -6.48 33.87 14.22
N ASN A 413 -5.50 34.77 13.99
CA ASN A 413 -4.91 34.99 12.68
C ASN A 413 -4.19 33.72 12.17
N VAL A 414 -3.37 33.10 13.03
CA VAL A 414 -2.72 31.81 12.73
C VAL A 414 -3.76 30.73 12.45
N LYS A 415 -4.87 30.69 13.21
CA LYS A 415 -5.96 29.72 12.96
C LYS A 415 -6.62 29.89 11.59
N GLN A 416 -6.73 31.11 11.04
CA GLN A 416 -7.29 31.31 9.70
C GLN A 416 -6.30 30.90 8.61
N ASP A 417 -5.02 31.29 8.75
CA ASP A 417 -3.95 30.94 7.81
C ASP A 417 -3.74 29.42 7.68
N LEU A 418 -3.94 28.66 8.76
CA LEU A 418 -3.81 27.20 8.81
C LEU A 418 -5.07 26.43 8.38
N LYS A 419 -6.06 27.09 7.76
CA LYS A 419 -7.18 26.39 7.10
C LYS A 419 -6.78 26.00 5.67
N VAL A 420 -7.46 24.98 5.14
CA VAL A 420 -7.33 24.65 3.72
C VAL A 420 -7.71 25.86 2.86
N SER A 421 -6.96 26.09 1.79
CA SER A 421 -7.15 27.21 0.87
C SER A 421 -6.67 26.84 -0.53
N SER A 422 -7.06 27.62 -1.55
CA SER A 422 -6.58 27.44 -2.92
C SER A 422 -5.08 27.73 -3.11
N THR A 423 -4.35 28.12 -2.06
CA THR A 423 -2.90 28.33 -2.06
C THR A 423 -2.16 27.34 -1.15
N SER A 424 -2.85 26.34 -0.61
CA SER A 424 -2.23 25.25 0.15
C SER A 424 -1.43 24.35 -0.79
N ASP A 425 -0.30 23.83 -0.31
CA ASP A 425 0.36 22.71 -0.99
C ASP A 425 -0.60 21.50 -0.95
N TYR A 426 -0.62 20.70 -2.02
CA TYR A 426 -1.61 19.64 -2.21
C TYR A 426 -0.99 18.41 -2.87
N SER A 427 -1.42 17.23 -2.44
CA SER A 427 -1.29 15.99 -3.19
C SER A 427 -2.55 15.15 -3.05
N GLN A 428 -2.89 14.39 -4.09
CA GLN A 428 -4.01 13.47 -4.07
C GLN A 428 -3.60 12.12 -4.62
N SER A 429 -4.18 11.08 -4.04
CA SER A 429 -4.05 9.70 -4.50
C SER A 429 -5.44 9.08 -4.55
N VAL A 430 -5.68 8.29 -5.58
CA VAL A 430 -6.92 7.55 -5.81
C VAL A 430 -6.54 6.14 -6.22
N VAL A 431 -7.19 5.14 -5.63
CA VAL A 431 -7.22 3.78 -6.16
C VAL A 431 -8.65 3.48 -6.56
N VAL A 432 -8.85 3.10 -7.82
CA VAL A 432 -10.13 2.64 -8.35
C VAL A 432 -10.03 1.14 -8.60
N GLU A 433 -11.00 0.40 -8.10
CA GLU A 433 -11.02 -1.06 -8.04
C GLU A 433 -12.03 -1.65 -9.03
N SER A 434 -11.77 -2.88 -9.50
CA SER A 434 -12.83 -3.69 -10.08
C SER A 434 -13.81 -4.17 -9.00
N ALA A 435 -15.01 -4.62 -9.40
CA ALA A 435 -16.02 -5.12 -8.46
C ALA A 435 -15.51 -6.29 -7.59
N ASP A 436 -14.65 -7.15 -8.14
CA ASP A 436 -14.11 -8.35 -7.49
C ASP A 436 -12.73 -8.13 -6.82
N ALA A 437 -12.18 -6.92 -6.87
CA ALA A 437 -10.97 -6.57 -6.14
C ALA A 437 -11.20 -6.64 -4.63
N ASN A 438 -10.15 -6.98 -3.87
CA ASN A 438 -10.22 -7.17 -2.42
C ASN A 438 -9.30 -6.22 -1.64
N LEU A 439 -8.99 -5.05 -2.22
CA LEU A 439 -8.28 -4.00 -1.48
C LEU A 439 -9.19 -3.45 -0.35
N ASN A 440 -8.56 -2.84 0.64
CA ASN A 440 -9.13 -2.42 1.92
C ASN A 440 -8.42 -1.16 2.47
N SER A 441 -8.70 -0.76 3.71
CA SER A 441 -8.18 0.47 4.33
C SER A 441 -6.76 0.36 4.86
N TYR A 442 -6.34 -0.79 5.40
CA TYR A 442 -4.97 -0.99 5.91
C TYR A 442 -3.96 -0.86 4.77
N ASP A 443 -4.15 -1.66 3.71
CA ASP A 443 -4.66 -1.10 2.45
C ASP A 443 -3.89 0.08 1.89
N PHE A 444 -4.75 0.91 1.34
CA PHE A 444 -4.48 2.23 0.83
C PHE A 444 -3.61 3.08 1.79
N VAL A 445 -3.68 2.91 3.11
CA VAL A 445 -2.83 3.68 4.04
C VAL A 445 -1.35 3.29 3.97
N SER A 446 -0.99 2.03 3.70
CA SER A 446 0.42 1.63 3.62
C SER A 446 1.16 2.18 2.40
N LEU A 447 0.42 2.55 1.35
CA LEU A 447 0.96 3.25 0.16
C LEU A 447 1.73 4.52 0.55
N PHE A 448 1.40 5.10 1.71
CA PHE A 448 1.96 6.36 2.20
C PHE A 448 2.89 6.17 3.39
N SER A 449 3.31 4.94 3.72
CA SER A 449 4.21 4.69 4.86
C SER A 449 5.61 5.29 4.70
N HIS A 450 6.31 5.49 5.83
CA HIS A 450 7.74 5.83 5.91
C HIS A 450 8.19 7.14 5.23
N GLY A 451 7.27 8.10 5.09
CA GLY A 451 7.54 9.38 4.44
C GLY A 451 8.49 10.33 5.19
N ASP A 452 8.75 11.48 4.59
CA ASP A 452 9.45 12.60 5.23
C ASP A 452 8.51 13.79 5.50
N VAL A 453 8.98 14.79 6.25
CA VAL A 453 8.16 15.95 6.67
C VAL A 453 7.96 17.01 5.56
N THR A 454 8.56 16.81 4.39
CA THR A 454 8.57 17.75 3.26
C THR A 454 7.72 17.29 2.09
N ASP A 455 7.61 15.99 1.85
CA ASP A 455 6.71 15.40 0.87
C ASP A 455 5.25 15.34 1.37
N LEU A 456 4.29 15.42 0.45
CA LEU A 456 2.86 15.18 0.67
C LEU A 456 2.38 13.88 0.02
N LYS A 457 3.21 13.23 -0.80
CA LYS A 457 2.91 11.94 -1.45
C LYS A 457 3.13 10.75 -0.53
N VAL A 458 3.88 10.95 0.56
CA VAL A 458 4.13 9.95 1.62
C VAL A 458 3.96 10.62 2.98
N ASP A 459 3.67 9.81 4.00
CA ASP A 459 3.29 10.25 5.34
C ASP A 459 4.39 9.92 6.35
N TYR A 460 5.09 10.96 6.82
CA TYR A 460 6.04 10.84 7.93
C TYR A 460 5.40 10.26 9.19
N ASP A 461 4.18 10.66 9.51
CA ASP A 461 3.34 10.14 10.61
C ASP A 461 2.36 9.04 10.14
N GLY A 462 2.64 8.44 8.98
CA GLY A 462 1.86 7.36 8.39
C GLY A 462 2.00 6.03 9.10
N LEU A 463 1.48 4.98 8.48
CA LEU A 463 1.47 3.64 9.04
C LEU A 463 2.89 3.06 9.25
N VAL A 464 3.11 2.47 10.41
CA VAL A 464 4.36 1.79 10.80
C VAL A 464 4.29 0.31 10.42
N ILE A 465 4.72 0.01 9.20
CA ILE A 465 4.70 -1.34 8.59
C ILE A 465 6.12 -1.87 8.32
N SER A 466 6.45 -3.09 8.75
CA SER A 466 7.81 -3.64 8.57
C SER A 466 8.14 -3.96 7.12
N GLU A 467 9.44 -4.13 6.78
CA GLU A 467 9.84 -4.53 5.42
C GLU A 467 9.20 -5.86 5.00
N VAL A 468 9.03 -6.77 5.96
CA VAL A 468 8.46 -8.11 5.76
C VAL A 468 6.95 -8.03 5.58
N ASP A 469 6.28 -7.28 6.44
CA ASP A 469 4.84 -7.08 6.33
C ASP A 469 4.55 -6.43 4.99
N SER A 470 5.23 -5.33 4.64
CA SER A 470 5.06 -4.58 3.39
C SER A 470 5.22 -5.42 2.11
N GLU A 471 6.11 -6.40 2.09
CA GLU A 471 6.31 -7.30 0.93
C GLU A 471 5.09 -8.25 0.72
N LYS A 472 4.65 -8.90 1.80
CA LYS A 472 3.45 -9.76 1.79
C LYS A 472 2.23 -8.98 1.30
N VAL A 473 2.15 -7.78 1.81
CA VAL A 473 1.13 -6.76 1.60
C VAL A 473 1.14 -6.28 0.13
N ASN A 474 2.29 -5.97 -0.45
CA ASN A 474 2.47 -5.70 -1.89
C ASN A 474 1.99 -6.86 -2.75
N THR A 475 2.51 -8.05 -2.49
CA THR A 475 2.18 -9.29 -3.22
C THR A 475 0.69 -9.58 -3.17
N ASN A 476 0.02 -9.26 -2.06
CA ASN A 476 -1.40 -9.49 -1.91
C ASN A 476 -2.24 -8.44 -2.66
N ALA A 477 -1.86 -7.15 -2.66
CA ALA A 477 -2.52 -6.12 -3.48
C ALA A 477 -2.56 -6.50 -4.95
N GLN A 478 -1.42 -6.93 -5.49
CA GLN A 478 -1.25 -7.28 -6.90
C GLN A 478 -2.16 -8.43 -7.36
N LYS A 479 -2.72 -9.24 -6.45
CA LYS A 479 -3.74 -10.28 -6.76
C LYS A 479 -5.14 -9.70 -7.01
N SER A 480 -5.32 -8.38 -6.90
CA SER A 480 -6.57 -7.64 -7.20
C SER A 480 -6.42 -6.82 -8.48
N ASP A 481 -7.55 -6.49 -9.10
CA ASP A 481 -7.59 -5.69 -10.34
C ASP A 481 -7.93 -4.23 -10.00
N PHE A 482 -6.99 -3.30 -10.25
CA PHE A 482 -7.12 -1.91 -9.83
C PHE A 482 -6.30 -0.95 -10.69
N MET A 483 -6.69 0.33 -10.67
CA MET A 483 -5.95 1.44 -11.24
C MET A 483 -5.58 2.45 -10.15
N VAL A 484 -4.32 2.90 -10.14
CA VAL A 484 -3.81 3.94 -9.23
C VAL A 484 -3.63 5.26 -9.99
N LEU A 485 -4.08 6.35 -9.39
CA LEU A 485 -3.91 7.71 -9.86
C LEU A 485 -3.22 8.53 -8.76
N VAL A 486 -2.08 9.16 -9.06
CA VAL A 486 -1.36 10.03 -8.10
C VAL A 486 -1.01 11.38 -8.71
N LYS A 487 -1.24 12.47 -7.96
CA LYS A 487 -0.92 13.85 -8.34
C LYS A 487 -0.02 14.52 -7.31
#